data_AF-A0A496UFS3-F1
#
_entry.id   AF-A0A496UFS3-F1
#
_cell.length_a   1.000
_cell.length_b   1.000
_cell.length_c   1.000
_cell.angle_alpha   90.00
_cell.angle_beta   90.00
_cell.angle_gamma   90.00
#
_symmetry.space_group_name_H-M   'P 1'
#
loop_
_entity.id
_entity.type
_entity.pdbx_description
1 polymer ?
#
loop_
_entity_poly.entity_id
_entity_poly.type
_entity_poly.pdbx_seq_one_letter_code
_entity_poly.pdbx_strand_id
1 'polypeptide(L)' 'MSGHNKWSSIKHKKQKADAARGKIFSRLVKEISVAAREGGGDVETNARLRVGVE' A
#
# COMPACT_ATOMS: atom_id res chain seq x y z
N MET A 1 0.89 30.78 -25.19
CA MET A 1 -0.16 30.32 -24.26
C MET A 1 0.50 29.48 -23.19
N SER A 2 0.55 29.96 -21.95
CA SER A 2 1.13 29.23 -20.81
C SER A 2 0.20 28.06 -20.46
N GLY A 3 0.50 26.86 -20.96
CA GLY A 3 -0.26 25.63 -20.74
C GLY A 3 -0.13 25.04 -19.34
N HIS A 4 0.15 25.86 -18.33
CA HIS A 4 0.36 25.44 -16.96
C HIS A 4 -0.93 25.61 -16.16
N ASN A 5 -1.88 24.71 -16.36
CA ASN A 5 -2.98 24.61 -15.41
C ASN A 5 -2.45 23.93 -14.13
N LYS A 6 -2.79 24.52 -12.97
CA LYS A 6 -2.36 24.04 -11.64
C LYS A 6 -2.74 22.57 -11.41
N TRP A 7 -3.88 22.15 -11.99
CA TRP A 7 -4.43 20.81 -11.85
C TRP A 7 -3.56 19.72 -12.48
N SER A 8 -3.04 19.91 -13.69
CA SER A 8 -2.19 18.95 -14.41
C SER A 8 -0.93 18.65 -13.60
N SER A 9 -0.33 19.68 -13.00
CA SER A 9 0.84 19.51 -12.14
C SER A 9 0.54 18.72 -10.87
N ILE A 10 -0.62 18.97 -10.24
CA ILE A 10 -1.09 18.21 -9.07
C ILE A 10 -1.36 16.76 -9.46
N LYS A 11 -2.04 16.54 -10.59
CA LYS A 11 -2.37 15.21 -11.11
C LYS A 11 -1.14 14.35 -11.32
N HIS A 12 -0.11 14.87 -12.00
CA HIS A 12 1.12 14.10 -12.26
C HIS A 12 1.89 13.77 -10.98
N LYS A 13 1.98 14.73 -10.04
CA LYS A 13 2.59 14.49 -8.73
C LYS A 13 1.84 13.40 -7.96
N LYS A 14 0.50 13.49 -7.94
CA LYS A 14 -0.36 12.49 -7.28
C LYS A 14 -0.23 11.12 -7.93
N GLN A 15 -0.27 11.02 -9.26
CA GLN A 15 -0.13 9.76 -9.99
C GLN A 15 1.19 9.04 -9.67
N LYS A 16 2.30 9.77 -9.57
CA LYS A 16 3.59 9.18 -9.20
C LYS A 16 3.57 8.65 -7.75
N ALA A 17 2.98 9.40 -6.82
CA ALA A 17 2.84 8.99 -5.44
C ALA A 17 1.91 7.76 -5.30
N ASP A 18 0.78 7.77 -5.99
CA ASP A 18 -0.20 6.68 -5.99
C ASP A 18 0.38 5.40 -6.61
N ALA A 19 1.16 5.50 -7.68
CA ALA A 19 1.84 4.36 -8.29
C ALA A 19 2.89 3.72 -7.35
N ALA A 20 3.63 4.54 -6.60
CA ALA A 20 4.56 4.05 -5.60
C ALA A 20 3.83 3.39 -4.42
N ARG A 21 2.76 4.02 -3.93
CA ARG A 21 1.92 3.49 -2.84
C ARG A 21 1.24 2.18 -3.23
N GLY A 22 0.72 2.07 -4.45
CA GLY A 22 0.08 0.85 -4.95
C GLY A 22 1.01 -0.36 -4.93
N LYS A 23 2.28 -0.19 -5.33
CA LYS A 23 3.28 -1.26 -5.28
C LYS A 23 3.54 -1.76 -3.85
N ILE A 24 3.61 -0.85 -2.89
CA ILE A 24 3.83 -1.18 -1.48
C ILE A 24 2.58 -1.88 -0.93
N PHE A 25 1.40 -1.34 -1.20
CA PHE A 25 0.13 -1.90 -0.75
C PHE A 25 -0.08 -3.35 -1.25
N SER A 26 0.19 -3.63 -2.51
CA SER A 26 0.09 -5.00 -3.04
C SER A 26 1.02 -5.99 -2.36
N ARG A 27 2.22 -5.55 -1.93
CA ARG A 27 3.16 -6.40 -1.17
C ARG A 27 2.64 -6.67 0.23
N LEU A 28 2.20 -5.63 0.95
CA LEU A 28 1.64 -5.74 2.29
C LEU A 28 0.42 -6.66 2.33
N VAL A 29 -0.53 -6.48 1.39
CA VAL A 29 -1.73 -7.35 1.32
C VAL A 29 -1.35 -8.81 1.10
N LYS A 30 -0.36 -9.08 0.24
CA LYS A 30 0.11 -10.45 0.01
C LYS A 30 0.74 -11.04 1.27
N GLU A 31 1.54 -10.25 1.98
CA GLU A 31 2.22 -10.68 3.20
C GLU A 31 1.25 -10.94 4.35
N ILE A 32 0.28 -10.06 4.58
CA ILE A 32 -0.83 -10.26 5.52
C ILE A 32 -1.61 -11.53 5.17
N SER A 33 -1.94 -11.72 3.88
CA SER A 33 -2.71 -12.88 3.43
C SER A 33 -1.97 -14.21 3.63
N VAL A 34 -0.65 -14.22 3.37
CA VAL A 34 0.20 -15.40 3.62
C VAL A 34 0.35 -15.64 5.12
N ALA A 35 0.63 -14.60 5.91
CA ALA A 35 0.76 -14.71 7.36
C ALA A 35 -0.53 -15.26 7.99
N ALA A 36 -1.71 -14.76 7.59
CA ALA A 36 -3.00 -15.25 8.07
C ALA A 36 -3.28 -16.71 7.65
N ARG A 37 -2.81 -17.13 6.48
CA ARG A 37 -2.96 -18.52 6.01
C ARG A 37 -2.02 -19.49 6.73
N GLU A 38 -0.79 -19.07 7.04
CA GLU A 38 0.23 -19.90 7.69
C GLU A 38 0.03 -20.02 9.21
N GLY A 39 -0.32 -18.91 9.87
CA GLY A 39 -0.39 -18.83 11.34
C GLY A 39 -1.78 -18.61 11.91
N GLY A 40 -2.83 -18.69 11.08
CA GLY A 40 -4.20 -18.37 11.49
C GLY A 40 -4.50 -16.87 11.49
N GLY A 41 -5.78 -16.52 11.48
CA GLY A 41 -6.27 -15.15 11.34
C GLY A 41 -6.25 -14.30 12.62
N ASP A 42 -5.67 -14.82 13.70
CA ASP A 42 -5.59 -14.13 14.98
C ASP A 42 -4.25 -13.40 15.13
N VAL A 43 -4.31 -12.07 15.20
CA VAL A 43 -3.17 -11.15 15.23
C VAL A 43 -2.41 -11.24 16.56
N GLU A 44 -3.07 -11.69 17.63
CA GLU A 44 -2.47 -11.85 18.95
C GLU A 44 -1.58 -13.09 19.05
N THR A 45 -1.89 -14.14 18.31
CA THR A 45 -1.12 -15.39 18.32
C THR A 45 -0.12 -15.48 17.17
N ASN A 46 -0.28 -14.66 16.14
CA ASN A 46 0.57 -14.65 14.96
C ASN A 46 1.42 -13.37 14.87
N ALA A 47 2.66 -13.45 15.37
CA ALA A 47 3.60 -12.32 15.38
C ALA A 47 3.91 -11.76 13.97
N ARG A 48 3.87 -12.59 12.92
CA ARG A 48 4.02 -12.14 11.52
C ARG A 48 2.83 -11.31 11.05
N LEU A 49 1.62 -11.71 11.43
CA LEU A 49 0.40 -10.98 11.09
C LEU A 49 0.34 -9.63 11.83
N ARG A 50 0.81 -9.57 13.07
CA ARG A 50 0.88 -8.33 13.86
C ARG A 50 1.71 -7.25 13.18
N VAL A 51 2.92 -7.59 12.75
CA VAL A 51 3.82 -6.66 12.05
C VAL A 51 3.24 -6.19 10.70
N GLY A 52 2.39 -6.99 10.06
CA GLY A 52 1.74 -6.60 8.80
C GLY A 52 0.52 -5.68 8.97
N VAL A 53 -0.06 -5.60 10.17
CA VAL A 53 -1.29 -4.83 10.45
C VAL A 53 -0.99 -3.49 11.16
N GLU A 54 0.16 -3.37 11.83
CA GLU A 54 0.69 -2.13 12.41
C GLU A 54 1.31 -1.19 11.35
#